data_AF-A0A965RTG6-F1
#
_entry.id   AF-A0A965RTG6-F1
#
_cell.length_a   1.000
_cell.length_b   1.000
_cell.length_c   1.000
_cell.angle_alpha   90.00
_cell.angle_beta   90.00
_cell.angle_gamma   90.00
#
_symmetry.space_group_name_H-M   'P 1'
#
loop_
_entity.id
_entity.type
_entity.pdbx_description
1 polymer ?
#
loop_
_entity_poly.entity_id
_entity_poly.type
_entity_poly.pdbx_seq_one_letter_code
_entity_poly.pdbx_strand_id
1 'polypeptide(L)'
;MSLGDALKKAGLKSSEMKRKEAHGTKDKAKDGSKIHQHHHRTECEACNKTAPDVERYEHRNRLLDVQWLCLVCADQYKISDDFRRTSQSSFSKRGVFTRTYGHTRKF
;
A
#
# COMPACT_ATOMS: atom_id res chain seq x y z
N MET A 1 -32.87 -37.68 30.41
CA MET A 1 -33.12 -36.40 29.71
C MET A 1 -31.78 -35.87 29.21
N SER A 2 -31.68 -35.55 27.92
CA SER A 2 -30.43 -35.11 27.27
C SER A 2 -30.16 -33.63 27.54
N LEU A 3 -28.89 -33.25 27.67
CA LEU A 3 -28.43 -31.87 27.89
C LEU A 3 -28.96 -30.90 26.81
N GLY A 4 -29.22 -31.42 25.60
CA GLY A 4 -29.81 -30.67 24.49
C GLY A 4 -31.24 -30.20 24.73
N ASP A 5 -32.04 -30.93 25.52
CA ASP A 5 -33.42 -30.53 25.83
C ASP A 5 -33.50 -29.44 26.90
N ALA A 6 -32.55 -29.43 27.84
CA ALA A 6 -32.45 -28.36 28.85
C ALA A 6 -32.11 -27.01 28.20
N LEU A 7 -31.27 -27.01 27.18
CA LEU A 7 -30.86 -25.79 26.45
C LEU A 7 -32.01 -25.19 25.63
N LYS A 8 -32.86 -26.01 25.03
CA LYS A 8 -34.05 -25.54 24.29
C LYS A 8 -35.10 -24.93 25.21
N LYS A 9 -35.27 -25.48 26.42
CA LYS A 9 -36.22 -24.97 27.43
C LYS A 9 -35.77 -23.64 28.05
N ALA A 10 -34.47 -23.34 28.02
CA ALA A 10 -33.87 -22.09 28.51
C ALA A 10 -33.95 -20.91 27.51
N GLY A 11 -34.56 -21.09 26.33
CA GLY A 11 -34.78 -20.00 25.39
C GLY A 11 -33.53 -19.45 24.70
N LEU A 12 -32.37 -20.12 24.83
CA LEU A 12 -31.17 -19.78 24.06
C LEU A 12 -31.36 -20.21 22.60
N LYS A 13 -31.85 -19.27 21.78
CA LYS A 13 -31.78 -19.40 20.32
C LYS A 13 -30.31 -19.36 19.94
N SER A 14 -29.78 -20.47 19.43
CA SER A 14 -28.47 -20.51 18.77
C SER A 14 -28.52 -19.53 17.59
N SER A 15 -27.89 -18.37 17.75
CA SER A 15 -27.64 -17.49 16.61
C SER A 15 -26.58 -18.17 15.75
N GLU A 16 -27.00 -18.89 14.72
CA GLU A 16 -26.12 -19.21 13.60
C GLU A 16 -25.60 -17.90 13.04
N MET A 17 -24.36 -17.56 13.41
CA MET A 17 -23.64 -16.42 12.86
C MET A 17 -23.20 -16.80 11.44
N LYS A 18 -24.15 -16.77 10.51
CA LYS A 18 -23.87 -16.81 9.07
C LYS A 18 -23.00 -15.59 8.78
N ARG A 19 -21.69 -15.81 8.53
CA ARG A 19 -20.83 -14.82 7.87
C ARG A 19 -21.49 -14.48 6.54
N LYS A 20 -22.18 -13.34 6.49
CA LYS A 20 -22.62 -12.76 5.22
C LYS A 20 -21.37 -12.22 4.55
N GLU A 21 -20.99 -12.86 3.45
CA GLU A 21 -20.10 -12.27 2.46
C GLU A 21 -20.60 -10.86 2.16
N ALA A 22 -19.70 -9.89 2.23
CA ALA A 22 -20.01 -8.49 1.99
C ALA A 22 -20.36 -8.31 0.50
N HIS A 23 -21.63 -8.54 0.17
CA HIS A 23 -22.20 -8.15 -1.11
C HIS A 23 -22.33 -6.63 -1.08
N GLY A 24 -21.28 -5.95 -1.55
CA GLY A 24 -21.28 -4.52 -1.79
C GLY A 24 -22.48 -4.14 -2.63
N THR A 25 -23.31 -3.24 -2.10
CA THR A 25 -24.38 -2.61 -2.84
C THR A 25 -23.98 -1.18 -3.13
N LYS A 26 -24.46 -0.68 -4.28
CA LYS A 26 -24.57 0.75 -4.66
C LYS A 26 -23.25 1.38 -5.14
N ASP A 27 -23.15 2.08 -6.26
CA ASP A 27 -24.14 2.73 -7.14
C ASP A 27 -23.56 2.90 -8.55
N LYS A 28 -24.46 3.14 -9.52
CA LYS A 28 -24.14 3.53 -10.89
C LYS A 28 -23.28 4.80 -10.93
N ALA A 29 -22.04 4.70 -11.42
CA ALA A 29 -21.28 5.88 -11.82
C ALA A 29 -21.54 6.16 -13.31
N LYS A 30 -22.27 7.25 -13.54
CA LYS A 30 -22.40 7.93 -14.84
C LYS A 30 -21.02 8.42 -15.31
N ASP A 31 -20.88 8.50 -16.63
CA ASP A 31 -20.08 9.44 -17.42
C ASP A 31 -18.84 10.06 -16.76
N GLY A 32 -17.66 9.67 -17.25
CA GLY A 32 -16.37 10.17 -16.78
C GLY A 32 -15.37 10.31 -17.92
N SER A 33 -15.73 11.02 -18.98
CA SER A 33 -14.71 11.64 -19.81
C SER A 33 -13.87 12.57 -18.93
N LYS A 34 -12.54 12.35 -18.94
CA LYS A 34 -11.46 13.02 -18.17
C LYS A 34 -11.20 12.48 -16.76
N ILE A 35 -10.23 11.56 -16.64
CA ILE A 35 -9.34 11.54 -15.46
C ILE A 35 -7.90 11.57 -15.99
N HIS A 36 -7.24 12.68 -15.65
CA HIS A 36 -5.90 13.02 -16.08
C HIS A 36 -4.85 12.01 -15.63
N GLN A 37 -3.87 11.81 -16.51
CA GLN A 37 -2.45 11.64 -16.23
C GLN A 37 -2.07 11.89 -14.76
N HIS A 38 -1.70 10.83 -14.04
CA HIS A 38 -0.68 10.77 -12.97
C HIS A 38 -0.83 9.42 -12.27
N HIS A 39 -0.52 8.32 -12.97
CA HIS A 39 -0.50 7.01 -12.33
C HIS A 39 0.64 6.99 -11.30
N HIS A 40 0.27 7.04 -10.01
CA HIS A 40 1.21 6.90 -8.91
C HIS A 40 1.79 5.48 -8.96
N ARG A 41 3.08 5.36 -9.23
CA ARG A 41 3.76 4.06 -9.23
C ARG A 41 4.02 3.63 -7.78
N THR A 42 3.48 2.48 -7.41
CA THR A 42 3.60 1.90 -6.06
C THR A 42 4.46 0.64 -6.02
N GLU A 43 4.99 0.18 -7.15
CA GLU A 43 5.79 -1.03 -7.24
C GLU A 43 7.28 -0.69 -7.35
N CYS A 44 8.10 -1.33 -6.52
CA CYS A 44 9.55 -1.22 -6.57
C CYS A 44 10.12 -2.17 -7.63
N GLU A 45 10.88 -1.64 -8.59
CA GLU A 45 11.48 -2.43 -9.68
C GLU A 45 12.66 -3.31 -9.23
N ALA A 46 13.25 -3.03 -8.06
CA ALA A 46 14.35 -3.84 -7.54
C ALA A 46 13.88 -5.10 -6.80
N CYS A 47 12.79 -5.00 -6.03
CA CYS A 47 12.27 -6.12 -5.23
C CYS A 47 10.91 -6.64 -5.70
N ASN A 48 10.29 -6.01 -6.71
CA ASN A 48 8.98 -6.34 -7.27
C ASN A 48 7.87 -6.41 -6.21
N LYS A 49 7.98 -5.58 -5.17
CA LYS A 49 6.98 -5.46 -4.11
C LYS A 49 6.26 -4.13 -4.25
N THR A 50 4.95 -4.17 -3.99
CA THR A 50 4.15 -2.97 -3.80
C THR A 50 4.49 -2.35 -2.45
N ALA A 51 4.90 -1.09 -2.45
CA ALA A 51 5.26 -0.36 -1.26
C ALA A 51 4.78 1.10 -1.32
N PRO A 52 4.35 1.68 -0.18
CA PRO A 52 3.75 3.02 -0.11
C PRO A 52 4.75 4.18 -0.19
N ASP A 53 6.04 3.87 -0.32
CA ASP A 53 7.24 4.69 -0.25
C ASP A 53 8.06 4.67 -1.55
N VAL A 54 7.48 4.19 -2.66
CA VAL A 54 8.18 4.09 -3.94
C VAL A 54 8.34 5.48 -4.59
N GLU A 55 9.57 5.81 -4.94
CA GLU A 55 9.95 7.06 -5.63
C GLU A 55 10.88 6.78 -6.80
N ARG A 56 10.97 7.74 -7.73
CA ARG A 56 11.88 7.69 -8.87
C ARG A 56 13.22 8.32 -8.51
N TYR A 57 14.30 7.58 -8.74
CA TYR A 57 15.68 8.02 -8.56
C TYR A 57 16.41 8.01 -9.90
N GLU A 58 16.99 9.15 -10.29
CA GLU A 58 17.89 9.24 -11.43
C GLU A 58 19.34 9.11 -10.96
N HIS A 59 19.75 7.88 -10.65
CA HIS A 59 21.11 7.58 -10.22
C HIS A 59 21.94 6.95 -11.33
N ARG A 60 23.27 6.96 -11.17
CA ARG A 60 24.23 6.31 -12.08
C ARG A 60 24.86 5.05 -11.47
N ASN A 61 24.20 4.43 -10.51
CA ASN A 61 24.69 3.20 -9.89
C ASN A 61 24.78 2.09 -10.94
N ARG A 62 25.93 1.44 -11.06
CA ARG A 62 26.17 0.36 -12.05
C ARG A 62 25.56 -0.97 -11.63
N LEU A 63 25.25 -1.14 -10.35
CA LEU A 63 24.69 -2.39 -9.81
C LEU A 63 23.18 -2.51 -10.04
N LEU A 64 22.53 -1.41 -10.43
CA LEU A 64 21.09 -1.31 -10.52
C LEU A 64 20.70 -0.41 -11.70
N ASP A 65 19.98 -0.97 -12.67
CA ASP A 65 19.52 -0.24 -13.88
C ASP A 65 18.05 0.19 -13.81
N VAL A 66 17.43 0.04 -12.64
CA VAL A 66 16.04 0.43 -12.41
C VAL A 66 15.97 1.78 -11.71
N GLN A 67 14.89 2.53 -11.94
CA GLN A 67 14.75 3.90 -11.42
C GLN A 67 13.68 4.01 -10.33
N TRP A 68 12.73 3.07 -10.27
CA TRP A 68 11.64 3.12 -9.28
C TRP A 68 11.94 2.22 -8.11
N LEU A 69 12.17 2.84 -6.95
CA LEU A 69 12.67 2.14 -5.78
C LEU A 69 11.85 2.50 -4.55
N CYS A 70 11.56 1.47 -3.75
CA CYS A 70 11.18 1.70 -2.36
C CYS A 70 12.39 2.16 -1.55
N LEU A 71 12.10 2.72 -0.38
CA LEU A 71 13.07 3.36 0.49
C LEU A 71 14.11 2.34 0.99
N VAL A 72 13.67 1.12 1.31
CA VAL A 72 14.54 0.01 1.71
C VAL A 72 15.55 -0.36 0.61
N CYS A 73 15.09 -0.48 -0.64
CA CYS A 73 15.98 -0.80 -1.75
C CYS A 73 16.94 0.37 -2.04
N ALA A 74 16.44 1.60 -2.01
CA ALA A 74 17.28 2.78 -2.21
C ALA A 74 18.40 2.86 -1.14
N ASP A 75 18.11 2.50 0.11
CA ASP A 75 19.11 2.43 1.18
C ASP A 75 20.09 1.26 1.01
N GLN A 76 19.61 0.07 0.65
CA GLN A 76 20.45 -1.11 0.40
C GLN A 76 21.48 -0.86 -0.72
N TYR A 77 21.04 -0.22 -1.81
CA TYR A 77 21.91 0.15 -2.93
C TYR A 77 22.66 1.47 -2.72
N LYS A 78 22.57 2.07 -1.52
CA LYS A 78 23.27 3.31 -1.13
C LYS A 78 23.03 4.46 -2.12
N ILE A 79 21.79 4.58 -2.60
CA ILE A 79 21.39 5.64 -3.53
C ILE A 79 21.01 6.87 -2.72
N SER A 80 21.76 7.97 -2.87
CA SER A 80 21.45 9.24 -2.20
C SER A 80 20.07 9.76 -2.60
N ASP A 81 19.39 10.39 -1.64
CA ASP A 81 18.10 11.04 -1.88
C ASP A 81 18.21 12.31 -2.76
N ASP A 82 19.43 12.81 -2.99
CA ASP A 82 19.70 13.88 -3.97
C ASP A 82 19.25 13.53 -5.38
N PHE A 83 19.34 12.24 -5.72
CA PHE A 83 18.94 11.71 -7.02
C PHE A 83 17.42 11.49 -7.12
N ARG A 84 16.67 11.67 -6.03
CA ARG A 84 15.21 11.55 -6.02
C ARG A 84 14.59 12.67 -6.85
N ARG A 85 13.74 12.29 -7.81
CA ARG A 85 13.03 13.21 -8.71
C ARG A 85 11.58 13.43 -8.36
N THR A 86 10.97 12.48 -7.66
CA THR A 86 9.55 12.52 -7.33
C THR A 86 9.33 12.58 -5.82
N SER A 87 8.18 13.13 -5.44
CA SER A 87 7.64 13.13 -4.08
C SER A 87 6.20 12.60 -4.11
N GLN A 88 5.97 11.51 -4.86
CA GLN A 88 4.61 11.05 -5.14
C GLN A 88 4.07 10.08 -4.10
N SER A 89 4.97 9.41 -3.38
CA SER A 89 4.62 8.34 -2.47
C SER A 89 3.79 8.87 -1.30
N SER A 90 2.98 7.99 -0.70
CA SER A 90 2.18 8.38 0.45
C SER A 90 3.06 8.76 1.64
N PHE A 91 4.26 8.17 1.76
CA PHE A 91 5.22 8.49 2.82
C PHE A 91 5.81 9.89 2.64
N SER A 92 6.18 10.25 1.41
CA SER A 92 6.66 11.60 1.09
C SER A 92 5.59 12.65 1.37
N LYS A 93 4.36 12.41 0.90
CA LYS A 93 3.22 13.33 1.11
C LYS A 93 2.86 13.52 2.59
N ARG A 94 3.04 12.48 3.41
CA ARG A 94 2.78 12.53 4.86
C ARG A 94 3.96 13.05 5.68
N GLY A 95 5.11 13.34 5.06
CA GLY A 95 6.31 13.78 5.76
C GLY A 95 6.97 12.70 6.64
N VAL A 96 6.65 11.42 6.40
CA VAL A 96 7.23 10.27 7.12
C VAL A 96 8.26 9.51 6.28
N PHE A 97 8.65 10.08 5.14
CA PHE A 97 9.72 9.56 4.31
C PHE A 97 11.05 9.84 5.01
N THR A 98 11.66 8.82 5.61
CA THR A 98 12.92 8.93 6.36
C THR A 98 13.91 7.87 5.89
N ARG A 99 15.03 8.30 5.30
CA ARG A 99 16.13 7.44 4.84
C ARG A 99 16.99 6.97 6.01
N THR A 100 17.43 5.71 5.96
CA THR A 100 18.49 5.21 6.86
C THR A 100 19.88 5.51 6.31
N TYR A 101 20.02 5.55 4.98
CA TYR A 101 21.26 5.90 4.32
C TYR A 101 21.25 7.37 3.88
N GLY A 102 22.17 8.15 4.45
CA GLY A 102 22.37 9.55 4.10
C GLY A 102 21.26 10.46 4.61
N HIS A 103 21.17 11.66 4.05
CA HIS A 103 20.14 12.62 4.40
C HIS A 103 18.87 12.37 3.60
N THR A 104 17.74 12.80 4.14
CA THR A 104 16.47 12.82 3.40
C THR A 104 16.22 14.21 2.87
N ARG A 105 16.05 14.33 1.55
CA ARG A 105 15.71 15.58 0.89
C ARG A 105 14.29 15.98 1.28
N LYS A 106 14.11 17.25 1.62
CA LYS A 106 12.78 17.83 1.81
C LYS A 106 12.31 18.40 0.47
N PHE A 107 11.08 18.06 0.10
CA PHE A 107 10.40 18.57 -1.10
C PHE A 107 9.46 19.71 -0.73
#